data_AF-A0AAJ0M7N2-F1
#
_entry.id   AF-A0AAJ0M7N2-F1
#
_cell.length_a   1.000
_cell.length_b   1.000
_cell.length_c   1.000
_cell.angle_alpha   90.00
_cell.angle_beta   90.00
_cell.angle_gamma   90.00
#
_symmetry.space_group_name_H-M   'P 1'
#
loop_
_entity.id
_entity.type
_entity.pdbx_description
1 polymer ?
#
loop_
_entity_poly.entity_id
_entity_poly.type
_entity_poly.pdbx_seq_one_letter_code
_entity_poly.pdbx_strand_id
1 'polypeptide(L)'
;MDPLSIVSASFGLASGIAKATIALASFARDARDAAQDLDAISAELQALAAVLDALARSTISMSSTKASIPETLLQQIDATLVGIATVVEQIEENVQKYKRNKVFSKAGWAMFGQGDMRKLRESLEAYKMALSLGMHVVSVYALLSLTTRTPADP
;
A
#
# COMPACT_ATOMS: atom_id res chain seq x y z
N MET A 1 -8.54 2.52 -14.72
CA MET A 1 -8.65 3.78 -13.94
C MET A 1 -7.90 4.89 -14.65
N ASP A 2 -8.41 6.14 -14.59
CA ASP A 2 -7.67 7.30 -15.09
C ASP A 2 -6.63 7.81 -14.06
N PRO A 3 -5.65 8.65 -14.48
CA PRO A 3 -4.60 9.14 -13.59
C PRO A 3 -5.09 9.87 -12.32
N LEU A 4 -6.17 10.66 -12.41
CA LEU A 4 -6.70 11.37 -11.24
C LEU A 4 -7.33 10.39 -10.24
N SER A 5 -8.01 9.36 -10.74
CA SER A 5 -8.51 8.28 -9.90
C SER A 5 -7.40 7.53 -9.18
N ILE A 6 -6.24 7.30 -9.81
CA ILE A 6 -5.07 6.68 -9.15
C ILE A 6 -4.54 7.55 -8.02
N VAL A 7 -4.44 8.86 -8.25
CA VAL A 7 -3.97 9.83 -7.25
C VAL A 7 -4.92 9.86 -6.05
N SER A 8 -6.23 9.96 -6.29
CA SER A 8 -7.22 10.01 -5.21
C SER A 8 -7.27 8.70 -4.42
N ALA A 9 -7.23 7.55 -5.10
CA ALA A 9 -7.15 6.24 -4.45
C ALA A 9 -5.88 6.10 -3.59
N SER A 10 -4.73 6.57 -4.08
CA SER A 10 -3.47 6.54 -3.33
C SER A 10 -3.54 7.35 -2.03
N PHE A 11 -4.11 8.56 -2.07
CA PHE A 11 -4.30 9.36 -0.86
C PHE A 11 -5.36 8.77 0.09
N GLY A 12 -6.45 8.22 -0.46
CA GLY A 12 -7.47 7.52 0.33
C GLY A 12 -6.87 6.33 1.09
N LEU A 13 -6.06 5.52 0.40
CA LEU A 13 -5.35 4.38 1.00
C LEU A 13 -4.31 4.82 2.03
N ALA A 14 -3.53 5.87 1.77
CA ALA A 14 -2.59 6.41 2.75
C ALA A 14 -3.30 6.83 4.05
N SER A 15 -4.50 7.42 3.94
CA SER A 15 -5.35 7.75 5.09
C SER A 15 -5.86 6.50 5.82
N GLY A 16 -6.30 5.47 5.09
CA GLY A 16 -6.69 4.18 5.67
C GLY A 16 -5.54 3.49 6.39
N ILE A 17 -4.35 3.47 5.79
CA ILE A 17 -3.12 2.96 6.39
C ILE A 17 -2.79 3.69 7.69
N ALA A 18 -2.92 5.02 7.73
CA ALA A 18 -2.70 5.79 8.95
C ALA A 18 -3.67 5.38 10.08
N LYS A 19 -4.95 5.17 9.76
CA LYS A 19 -5.95 4.66 10.73
C LYS A 19 -5.62 3.27 11.22
N ALA A 20 -5.29 2.33 10.33
CA ALA A 20 -4.89 0.98 10.69
C ALA A 20 -3.64 0.98 11.58
N THR A 21 -2.64 1.81 11.28
CA THR A 21 -1.41 1.95 12.08
C THR A 21 -1.72 2.45 13.50
N ILE A 22 -2.63 3.42 13.65
CA ILE A 22 -3.08 3.91 14.97
C ILE A 22 -3.81 2.79 15.75
N ALA A 23 -4.66 2.02 15.07
CA ALA A 23 -5.38 0.90 15.69
C ALA A 23 -4.41 -0.20 16.17
N LEU A 24 -3.40 -0.55 15.36
CA LEU A 24 -2.34 -1.48 15.71
C LEU A 24 -1.55 -1.01 16.93
N ALA A 25 -1.11 0.25 16.95
CA ALA A 25 -0.37 0.82 18.08
C ALA A 25 -1.21 0.87 19.38
N SER A 26 -2.52 1.14 19.27
CA SER A 26 -3.43 1.01 20.41
C SER A 26 -3.49 -0.42 20.93
N PHE A 27 -3.59 -1.40 20.04
CA PHE A 27 -3.71 -2.80 20.41
C PHE A 27 -2.40 -3.38 20.96
N ALA A 28 -1.25 -2.99 20.41
CA ALA A 28 0.08 -3.42 20.89
C ALA A 28 0.34 -3.01 22.35
N ARG A 29 -0.16 -1.83 22.76
CA ARG A 29 -0.10 -1.39 24.17
C ARG A 29 -0.90 -2.28 25.12
N ASP A 30 -2.01 -2.83 24.63
CA ASP A 30 -2.90 -3.70 25.41
C ASP A 30 -2.45 -5.17 25.37
N ALA A 31 -1.73 -5.59 24.31
CA ALA A 31 -1.29 -6.97 24.06
C ALA A 31 0.24 -7.05 23.90
N ARG A 32 0.97 -6.98 25.02
CA ARG A 32 2.45 -6.92 25.03
C ARG A 32 3.15 -8.06 24.29
N ASP A 33 2.58 -9.27 24.31
CA ASP A 33 3.12 -10.45 23.61
C ASP A 33 2.91 -10.39 22.08
N ALA A 34 2.04 -9.47 21.61
CA ALA A 34 1.75 -9.23 20.20
C ALA A 34 2.58 -8.08 19.60
N ALA A 35 3.25 -7.29 20.44
CA ALA A 35 3.83 -6.00 20.05
C ALA A 35 4.81 -6.12 18.87
N GLN A 36 5.70 -7.11 18.89
CA GLN A 36 6.70 -7.29 17.83
C GLN A 36 6.08 -7.55 16.45
N ASP A 37 5.04 -8.38 16.37
CA ASP A 37 4.37 -8.68 15.09
C ASP A 37 3.59 -7.46 14.58
N LEU A 38 2.94 -6.74 15.50
CA LEU A 38 2.18 -5.53 15.21
C LEU A 38 3.10 -4.39 14.75
N ASP A 39 4.29 -4.27 15.32
CA ASP A 39 5.31 -3.30 14.93
C ASP A 39 5.83 -3.61 13.51
N ALA A 40 6.06 -4.89 13.19
CA ALA A 40 6.49 -5.31 11.86
C ALA A 40 5.43 -4.97 10.78
N ILE A 41 4.15 -5.15 11.09
CA ILE A 41 3.05 -4.77 10.18
C ILE A 41 2.94 -3.25 10.05
N SER A 42 3.09 -2.53 11.17
CA SER A 42 3.09 -1.07 11.16
C SER A 42 4.22 -0.51 10.29
N ALA A 43 5.40 -1.12 10.33
CA ALA A 43 6.53 -0.75 9.47
C ALA A 43 6.22 -0.98 7.97
N GLU A 44 5.63 -2.12 7.61
CA GLU A 44 5.22 -2.40 6.23
C GLU A 44 4.13 -1.44 5.73
N LEU A 45 3.15 -1.13 6.58
CA LEU A 45 2.11 -0.15 6.31
C LEU A 45 2.72 1.25 6.05
N GLN A 46 3.66 1.69 6.87
CA GLN A 46 4.36 2.96 6.66
C GLN A 46 5.17 2.98 5.35
N ALA A 47 5.88 1.90 5.04
CA ALA A 47 6.60 1.78 3.78
C ALA A 47 5.64 1.85 2.58
N LEU A 48 4.48 1.21 2.68
CA LEU A 48 3.47 1.25 1.64
C LEU A 48 2.85 2.64 1.47
N ALA A 49 2.60 3.37 2.56
CA ALA A 49 2.14 4.76 2.49
C ALA A 49 3.14 5.66 1.74
N ALA A 50 4.44 5.48 1.96
CA ALA A 50 5.48 6.21 1.24
C ALA A 50 5.48 5.87 -0.27
N VAL A 51 5.26 4.60 -0.62
CA VAL A 51 5.14 4.15 -2.02
C VAL A 51 3.89 4.72 -2.69
N LEU A 52 2.74 4.74 -2.02
CA LEU A 52 1.50 5.33 -2.54
C LEU A 52 1.64 6.84 -2.79
N ASP A 53 2.31 7.54 -1.88
CA ASP A 53 2.59 8.96 -2.00
C ASP A 53 3.57 9.26 -3.16
N ALA A 54 4.58 8.41 -3.35
CA ALA A 54 5.46 8.47 -4.52
C ALA A 54 4.72 8.18 -5.85
N LEU A 55 3.81 7.19 -5.86
CA LEU A 55 2.96 6.87 -7.01
C LEU A 55 2.06 8.07 -7.37
N ALA A 56 1.39 8.66 -6.38
CA ALA A 56 0.53 9.82 -6.58
C ALA A 56 1.30 10.99 -7.19
N ARG A 57 2.47 11.34 -6.62
CA ARG A 57 3.34 12.40 -7.15
C ARG A 57 3.80 12.13 -8.58
N SER A 58 4.22 10.90 -8.88
CA SER A 58 4.66 10.52 -10.22
C SER A 58 3.53 10.62 -11.24
N THR A 59 2.33 10.20 -10.85
CA THR A 59 1.12 10.27 -11.68
C THR A 59 0.70 11.72 -11.95
N ILE A 60 0.77 12.60 -10.94
CA ILE A 60 0.53 14.05 -11.09
C ILE A 60 1.54 14.65 -12.08
N SER A 61 2.82 14.36 -11.91
CA SER A 61 3.89 14.91 -12.76
C SER A 61 3.71 14.52 -14.24
N MET A 62 3.35 13.26 -14.51
CA MET A 62 3.12 12.80 -15.87
C MET A 62 1.84 13.35 -16.50
N SER A 63 0.82 13.68 -15.70
CA SER A 63 -0.41 14.30 -16.21
C SER A 63 -0.14 15.65 -16.88
N SER A 64 0.99 16.30 -16.57
CA SER A 64 1.48 17.51 -17.25
C SER A 64 2.29 17.23 -18.53
N THR A 65 2.53 15.96 -18.86
CA THR A 65 3.28 15.53 -20.05
C THR A 65 2.35 14.91 -21.09
N LYS A 66 2.72 14.92 -22.39
CA LYS A 66 1.99 14.16 -23.43
C LYS A 66 2.25 12.65 -23.37
N ALA A 67 2.99 12.15 -22.37
CA ALA A 67 3.27 10.74 -22.23
C ALA A 67 2.00 10.02 -21.78
N SER A 68 1.63 8.96 -22.50
CA SER A 68 0.49 8.11 -22.14
C SER A 68 1.01 6.89 -21.39
N ILE A 69 0.49 6.66 -20.18
CA ILE A 69 0.72 5.43 -19.43
C ILE A 69 -0.04 4.31 -20.16
N PRO A 70 0.59 3.15 -20.44
CA PRO A 70 -0.11 2.02 -21.04
C PRO A 70 -1.30 1.58 -20.19
N GLU A 71 -2.45 1.30 -20.83
CA GLU A 71 -3.68 0.88 -20.15
C GLU A 71 -3.47 -0.40 -19.30
N THR A 72 -2.65 -1.33 -19.78
CA THR A 72 -2.33 -2.57 -19.04
C THR A 72 -1.62 -2.27 -17.72
N LEU A 73 -0.78 -1.23 -17.67
CA LEU A 73 -0.09 -0.81 -16.46
C LEU A 73 -1.05 -0.10 -15.49
N LEU A 74 -1.98 0.70 -16.02
CA LEU A 74 -3.05 1.32 -15.23
C LEU A 74 -3.93 0.27 -14.55
N GLN A 75 -4.27 -0.80 -15.27
CA GLN A 75 -5.04 -1.93 -14.73
C GLN A 75 -4.28 -2.70 -13.64
N GLN A 76 -2.97 -2.89 -13.80
CA GLN A 76 -2.14 -3.53 -12.77
C GLN A 76 -2.03 -2.67 -11.51
N ILE A 77 -1.86 -1.35 -11.67
CA ILE A 77 -1.84 -0.42 -10.54
C ILE A 77 -3.19 -0.45 -9.82
N ASP A 78 -4.30 -0.36 -10.55
CA ASP A 78 -5.67 -0.43 -9.99
C ASP A 78 -5.89 -1.72 -9.19
N ALA A 79 -5.62 -2.88 -9.79
CA ALA A 79 -5.74 -4.18 -9.11
C ALA A 79 -4.88 -4.25 -7.83
N THR A 80 -3.70 -3.65 -7.85
CA THR A 80 -2.81 -3.57 -6.69
C THR A 80 -3.38 -2.65 -5.61
N LEU A 81 -3.92 -1.49 -5.96
CA LEU A 81 -4.55 -0.56 -5.02
C LEU A 81 -5.79 -1.19 -4.35
N VAL A 82 -6.61 -1.92 -5.11
CA VAL A 82 -7.74 -2.70 -4.56
C VAL A 82 -7.24 -3.76 -3.57
N GLY A 83 -6.19 -4.49 -3.92
CA GLY A 83 -5.59 -5.49 -3.03
C GLY A 83 -5.08 -4.89 -1.72
N ILE A 84 -4.46 -3.71 -1.77
CA ILE A 84 -4.02 -2.97 -0.58
C ILE A 84 -5.23 -2.56 0.27
N ALA A 85 -6.29 -2.04 -0.35
CA ALA A 85 -7.52 -1.66 0.36
C ALA A 85 -8.08 -2.83 1.17
N THR A 86 -8.20 -4.00 0.55
CA THR A 86 -8.69 -5.22 1.19
C THR A 86 -7.82 -5.65 2.35
N VAL A 87 -6.49 -5.63 2.22
CA VAL A 87 -5.59 -6.02 3.30
C VAL A 87 -5.66 -5.04 4.47
N VAL A 88 -5.75 -3.73 4.20
CA VAL A 88 -5.90 -2.70 5.25
C VAL A 88 -7.21 -2.89 6.01
N GLU A 89 -8.32 -3.17 5.32
CA GLU A 89 -9.61 -3.47 5.93
C GLU A 89 -9.53 -4.72 6.82
N GLN A 90 -8.93 -5.81 6.32
CA GLN A 90 -8.74 -7.05 7.08
C GLN A 90 -7.87 -6.86 8.34
N ILE A 91 -6.86 -5.99 8.27
CA ILE A 91 -6.05 -5.61 9.44
C ILE A 91 -6.93 -4.93 10.49
N GLU A 92 -7.76 -3.95 10.08
CA GLU A 92 -8.67 -3.26 11.00
C GLU A 92 -9.69 -4.21 11.62
N GLU A 93 -10.31 -5.07 10.83
CA GLU A 93 -11.26 -6.09 11.29
C GLU A 93 -10.63 -7.04 12.32
N ASN A 94 -9.42 -7.54 12.05
CA ASN A 94 -8.69 -8.42 12.96
C ASN A 94 -8.37 -7.69 14.28
N VAL A 95 -7.87 -6.46 14.21
CA VAL A 95 -7.59 -5.66 15.42
C VAL A 95 -8.87 -5.47 16.25
N GLN A 96 -10.00 -5.14 15.63
CA GLN A 96 -11.27 -4.98 16.33
C GLN A 96 -11.77 -6.29 16.95
N LYS A 97 -11.66 -7.41 16.21
CA LYS A 97 -12.04 -8.75 16.68
C LYS A 97 -11.31 -9.12 17.97
N TYR A 98 -10.00 -8.90 18.04
CA TYR A 98 -9.20 -9.23 19.22
C TYR A 98 -9.33 -8.20 20.35
N LYS A 99 -9.61 -6.93 20.04
CA LYS A 99 -9.85 -5.88 21.05
C LYS A 99 -11.18 -6.07 21.80
N ARG A 100 -12.25 -6.50 21.11
CA ARG A 100 -13.59 -6.65 21.70
C ARG A 100 -13.67 -7.81 22.70
N ASN A 101 -12.88 -8.86 22.50
CA ASN A 101 -12.88 -10.05 23.36
C ASN A 101 -11.69 -10.06 24.32
N LYS A 102 -11.77 -9.29 25.41
CA LYS A 102 -10.69 -9.19 26.44
C LYS A 102 -10.27 -10.55 27.04
N VAL A 103 -11.15 -11.54 27.08
CA VAL A 103 -10.86 -12.90 27.58
C VAL A 103 -10.10 -13.74 26.55
N PHE A 104 -10.26 -13.43 25.26
CA PHE A 104 -9.65 -14.14 24.13
C PHE A 104 -8.43 -13.42 23.55
N SER A 105 -8.10 -12.22 24.03
CA SER A 105 -7.14 -11.32 23.37
C SER A 105 -5.69 -11.83 23.41
N LYS A 106 -5.26 -12.53 24.47
CA LYS A 106 -3.91 -13.13 24.52
C LYS A 106 -3.85 -14.51 23.85
N ALA A 107 -4.71 -15.43 24.28
CA ALA A 107 -4.69 -16.82 23.80
C ALA A 107 -5.16 -16.94 22.34
N GLY A 108 -6.18 -16.17 21.94
CA GLY A 108 -6.67 -16.10 20.57
C GLY A 108 -5.71 -15.40 19.62
N TRP A 109 -4.98 -14.39 20.10
CA TRP A 109 -3.91 -13.76 19.31
C TRP A 109 -2.77 -14.74 19.03
N ALA A 110 -2.27 -15.42 20.06
CA ALA A 110 -1.18 -16.38 19.92
C ALA A 110 -1.56 -17.60 19.06
N MET A 111 -2.80 -18.09 19.14
CA MET A 111 -3.22 -19.26 18.36
C MET A 111 -3.65 -18.95 16.92
N PHE A 112 -4.28 -17.81 16.68
CA PHE A 112 -4.90 -17.51 15.38
C PHE A 112 -4.47 -16.15 14.81
N GLY A 113 -4.35 -15.13 15.66
CA GLY A 113 -4.01 -13.76 15.25
C GLY A 113 -2.64 -13.63 14.60
N GLN A 114 -1.59 -14.24 15.15
CA GLN A 114 -0.23 -14.14 14.60
C GLN A 114 -0.12 -14.71 13.18
N GLY A 115 -0.78 -15.85 12.92
CA GLY A 115 -0.76 -16.49 11.61
C GLY A 115 -1.48 -15.65 10.54
N ASP A 116 -2.65 -15.13 10.85
CA ASP A 116 -3.43 -14.29 9.94
C ASP A 116 -2.70 -12.97 9.67
N MET A 117 -2.17 -12.34 10.71
CA MET A 117 -1.45 -11.06 10.61
C MET A 117 -0.12 -11.20 9.86
N ARG A 118 0.56 -12.35 9.97
CA ARG A 118 1.72 -12.67 9.13
C ARG A 118 1.36 -12.76 7.64
N LYS A 119 0.27 -13.43 7.28
CA LYS A 119 -0.19 -13.51 5.87
C LYS A 119 -0.55 -12.14 5.32
N LEU A 120 -1.18 -11.29 6.13
CA LEU A 120 -1.48 -9.90 5.76
C LEU A 120 -0.19 -9.11 5.53
N ARG A 121 0.82 -9.27 6.40
CA ARG A 121 2.14 -8.66 6.21
C ARG A 121 2.82 -9.09 4.91
N GLU A 122 2.84 -10.39 4.63
CA GLU A 122 3.40 -10.94 3.38
C GLU A 122 2.67 -10.38 2.15
N SER A 123 1.35 -10.19 2.25
CA SER A 123 0.55 -9.57 1.19
C SER A 123 0.91 -8.09 0.99
N LEU A 124 1.07 -7.32 2.08
CA LEU A 124 1.52 -5.92 2.01
C LEU A 124 2.90 -5.81 1.34
N GLU A 125 3.83 -6.70 1.70
CA GLU A 125 5.17 -6.74 1.11
C GLU A 125 5.10 -7.04 -0.39
N ALA A 126 4.28 -8.02 -0.80
CA ALA A 126 4.06 -8.33 -2.21
C ALA A 126 3.48 -7.14 -3.00
N TYR A 127 2.47 -6.46 -2.46
CA TYR A 127 1.89 -5.27 -3.10
C TYR A 127 2.86 -4.09 -3.15
N LYS A 128 3.67 -3.88 -2.11
CA LYS A 128 4.74 -2.88 -2.10
C LYS A 128 5.74 -3.13 -3.24
N MET A 129 6.16 -4.38 -3.43
CA MET A 129 7.05 -4.77 -4.53
C MET A 129 6.39 -4.57 -5.90
N ALA A 130 5.13 -4.98 -6.05
CA ALA A 130 4.37 -4.82 -7.29
C ALA A 130 4.21 -3.33 -7.68
N LEU A 131 3.83 -2.46 -6.74
CA LEU A 131 3.75 -1.02 -6.97
C LEU A 131 5.10 -0.42 -7.30
N SER A 132 6.15 -0.81 -6.56
CA SER A 132 7.51 -0.34 -6.81
C SER A 132 7.95 -0.70 -8.23
N LEU A 133 7.73 -1.94 -8.68
CA LEU A 133 8.01 -2.36 -10.06
C LEU A 133 7.19 -1.55 -11.07
N GLY A 134 5.88 -1.39 -10.83
CA GLY A 134 5.01 -0.58 -11.67
C GLY A 134 5.51 0.85 -11.85
N MET A 135 5.99 1.48 -10.77
CA MET A 135 6.61 2.81 -10.82
C MET A 135 7.88 2.85 -11.66
N HIS A 136 8.76 1.85 -11.56
CA HIS A 136 9.97 1.79 -12.40
C HIS A 136 9.61 1.72 -13.89
N VAL A 137 8.59 0.91 -14.24
CA VAL A 137 8.09 0.81 -15.61
C VAL A 137 7.55 2.16 -16.08
N VAL A 138 6.75 2.84 -15.24
CA VAL A 138 6.27 4.20 -15.52
C VAL A 138 7.44 5.18 -15.79
N SER A 139 8.48 5.17 -14.96
CA SER A 139 9.66 6.02 -15.15
C SER A 139 10.39 5.75 -16.47
N VAL A 140 10.49 4.49 -16.88
CA VAL A 140 11.08 4.11 -18.18
C VAL A 140 10.26 4.69 -19.34
N TYR A 141 8.92 4.58 -19.31
CA TYR A 141 8.07 5.19 -20.33
C TYR A 141 8.22 6.71 -20.40
N ALA A 142 8.31 7.37 -19.25
CA ALA A 142 8.55 8.81 -19.19
C ALA A 142 9.89 9.19 -19.84
N LEU A 143 10.98 8.46 -19.54
CA LEU A 143 12.31 8.70 -20.13
C LEU A 143 12.34 8.46 -21.64
N LEU A 144 11.69 7.40 -22.12
CA LEU A 144 11.60 7.12 -23.56
C LEU A 144 10.90 8.27 -24.30
N SER A 145 9.83 8.81 -23.72
CA SER A 145 9.09 9.94 -24.32
C SER A 145 9.91 11.23 -24.44
N LEU A 146 10.91 11.41 -23.56
CA LEU A 146 11.88 12.53 -23.63
C LEU A 146 12.97 12.26 -24.67
N THR A 147 13.44 11.02 -24.79
CA THR A 147 14.50 10.65 -25.74
C THR A 147 14.01 10.77 -27.19
N THR A 148 12.76 10.39 -27.46
CA THR A 148 12.10 10.59 -28.77
C THR A 148 11.89 12.06 -29.16
N ARG A 149 12.15 13.01 -28.26
CA ARG A 149 12.03 14.46 -28.52
C ARG A 149 13.35 15.15 -28.85
N THR A 150 14.46 14.43 -28.97
CA THR A 150 15.69 15.05 -29.48
C THR A 150 15.52 15.32 -30.99
N PRO A 151 15.49 16.58 -31.45
CA PRO A 151 15.53 16.86 -32.87
C PRO A 151 16.91 16.45 -33.39
N ALA A 152 16.93 15.48 -34.29
CA ALA A 152 17.98 15.43 -35.29
C ALA A 152 17.69 16.59 -36.24
N ASP A 153 18.30 17.75 -35.98
CA ASP A 153 18.40 18.80 -36.99
C ASP A 153 19.80 18.78 -37.62
N PRO A 154 19.90 18.76 -38.96
CA PRO A 154 21.15 18.89 -39.72
C PRO A 154 21.68 20.31 -39.79
#